data_AF-A0AAU3RBL2-F1
#
_entry.id   AF-A0AAU3RBL2-F1
#
_cell.length_a   1.000
_cell.length_b   1.000
_cell.length_c   1.000
_cell.angle_alpha   90.00
_cell.angle_beta   90.00
_cell.angle_gamma   90.00
#
_symmetry.space_group_name_H-M   'P 1'
#
loop_
_entity.id
_entity.type
_entity.pdbx_description
1 polymer ?
#
loop_
_entity_poly.entity_id
_entity_poly.type
_entity_poly.pdbx_seq_one_letter_code
_entity_poly.pdbx_strand_id
1 'polypeptide(L)' 'MTDEGQLTATEAAVLAYEGRTWPGPGAKERAIREGLGMTPVRYYQLLNALMDDPRALAHAPGTVNRLRRIREAQRARR' A
#
# COMPACT_ATOMS: atom_id res chain seq x y z
N MET A 1 -20.92 -2.58 -15.48
CA MET A 1 -19.69 -1.89 -15.94
C MET A 1 -18.75 -1.89 -14.75
N THR A 2 -18.00 -2.97 -14.58
CA THR A 2 -16.98 -3.07 -13.52
C THR A 2 -15.91 -2.03 -13.83
N ASP A 3 -15.55 -1.24 -12.83
CA ASP A 3 -14.48 -0.26 -12.87
C ASP A 3 -13.12 -0.97 -12.95
N GLU A 4 -12.87 -1.71 -14.04
CA GLU A 4 -11.68 -2.57 -14.17
C GLU A 4 -10.41 -1.77 -14.49
N GLY A 5 -10.55 -0.47 -14.78
CA GLY A 5 -9.44 0.41 -15.14
C GLY A 5 -8.88 1.25 -14.00
N GLN A 6 -9.59 1.39 -12.87
CA GLN A 6 -9.20 2.31 -11.81
C GLN A 6 -9.09 1.61 -10.45
N LEU A 7 -8.33 2.25 -9.54
CA LEU A 7 -8.26 1.81 -8.16
C LEU A 7 -9.53 2.23 -7.43
N THR A 8 -10.02 1.35 -6.58
CA THR A 8 -11.03 1.72 -5.59
C THR A 8 -10.48 2.79 -4.65
N ALA A 9 -11.38 3.55 -4.02
CA ALA A 9 -11.00 4.58 -3.05
C ALA A 9 -10.12 4.02 -1.92
N THR A 10 -10.41 2.79 -1.48
CA THR A 10 -9.64 2.08 -0.46
C THR A 10 -8.22 1.76 -0.94
N GLU A 11 -8.06 1.24 -2.15
CA GLU A 11 -6.75 0.91 -2.72
C GLU A 11 -5.89 2.16 -2.93
N ALA A 12 -6.48 3.24 -3.46
CA ALA A 12 -5.81 4.52 -3.60
C ALA A 12 -5.39 5.10 -2.23
N ALA A 13 -6.26 4.98 -1.21
CA ALA A 13 -5.95 5.44 0.14
C ALA A 13 -4.78 4.65 0.76
N VAL A 14 -4.71 3.33 0.56
CA VAL A 14 -3.57 2.51 1.01
C VAL A 14 -2.26 3.01 0.41
N LEU A 15 -2.22 3.27 -0.89
CA LEU A 15 -1.02 3.82 -1.55
C LEU A 15 -0.66 5.22 -1.03
N ALA A 16 -1.67 6.07 -0.77
CA ALA A 16 -1.46 7.39 -0.21
C ALA A 16 -0.88 7.33 1.22
N TYR A 17 -1.29 6.36 2.04
CA TYR A 17 -0.73 6.14 3.38
C TYR A 17 0.76 5.73 3.35
N GLU A 18 1.16 4.92 2.37
CA GLU A 18 2.57 4.58 2.14
C GLU A 18 3.40 5.76 1.62
N GLY A 19 2.76 6.76 1.01
CA GLY A 19 3.42 8.01 0.62
C GLY A 19 3.80 8.91 1.80
N ARG A 20 3.21 8.70 2.99
CA ARG A 20 3.40 9.55 4.17
C ARG A 20 4.57 9.09 5.02
N THR A 21 5.16 10.06 5.74
CA THR A 21 6.15 9.77 6.79
C THR A 21 5.44 9.56 8.11
N TRP A 22 5.74 8.45 8.78
CA TRP A 22 5.16 8.09 10.08
C TRP A 22 6.26 8.11 11.15
N PRO A 23 6.00 8.66 12.35
CA PRO A 23 6.99 8.69 13.45
C PRO A 23 7.44 7.30 13.92
N GLY A 24 6.64 6.26 13.65
CA GLY A 24 6.98 4.88 13.93
C GLY A 24 5.85 3.91 13.57
N PRO A 25 6.09 2.59 13.67
CA PRO A 25 5.12 1.56 13.28
C PRO A 25 3.78 1.67 14.02
N GLY A 26 3.80 1.93 15.32
CA GLY A 26 2.58 2.07 16.12
C GLY A 26 1.71 3.27 15.73
N ALA A 27 2.34 4.40 15.36
CA ALA A 27 1.61 5.58 14.89
C ALA A 27 0.93 5.31 13.54
N LYS A 28 1.64 4.63 12.63
CA LYS A 28 1.10 4.20 11.34
C LYS A 28 -0.08 3.24 11.51
N GLU A 29 0.07 2.23 12.35
CA GLU A 29 -1.00 1.25 12.58
C GLU A 29 -2.25 1.84 13.21
N ARG A 30 -2.11 2.78 14.16
CA ARG A 30 -3.26 3.52 14.70
C ARG A 30 -3.97 4.31 13.60
N ALA A 31 -3.23 5.05 12.79
CA ALA A 31 -3.81 5.81 11.70
C ALA A 31 -4.49 4.90 10.65
N ILE A 32 -3.95 3.72 10.38
CA ILE A 32 -4.60 2.72 9.51
C ILE A 32 -5.95 2.28 10.11
N ARG A 33 -5.97 1.94 11.41
CA ARG A 33 -7.20 1.50 12.09
C ARG A 33 -8.25 2.61 12.13
N GLU A 34 -7.86 3.81 12.54
CA GLU A 34 -8.77 4.94 12.73
C GLU A 34 -9.20 5.57 11.40
N GLY A 35 -8.27 5.71 10.45
CA GLY A 35 -8.51 6.41 9.20
C GLY A 35 -9.03 5.54 8.05
N LEU A 36 -8.71 4.24 8.03
CA LEU A 36 -9.16 3.32 6.98
C LEU A 36 -10.15 2.27 7.51
N GLY A 37 -10.38 2.19 8.82
CA GLY A 37 -11.22 1.16 9.42
C GLY A 37 -10.67 -0.26 9.22
N MET A 38 -9.37 -0.39 8.97
CA MET A 38 -8.72 -1.66 8.62
C MET A 38 -7.83 -2.18 9.75
N THR A 39 -7.78 -3.50 9.89
CA THR A 39 -6.74 -4.13 10.70
C THR A 39 -5.38 -4.01 9.98
N PRO A 40 -4.26 -3.89 10.71
CA PRO A 40 -2.93 -3.85 10.09
C PRO A 40 -2.65 -5.04 9.18
N VAL A 41 -3.12 -6.24 9.54
CA VAL A 41 -2.97 -7.45 8.72
C VAL A 41 -3.65 -7.29 7.37
N ARG A 42 -4.92 -6.88 7.35
CA ARG A 42 -5.68 -6.66 6.10
C ARG A 42 -5.04 -5.57 5.24
N TYR A 43 -4.54 -4.51 5.88
CA TYR A 43 -3.83 -3.43 5.21
C TYR A 43 -2.58 -3.93 4.47
N TYR A 44 -1.70 -4.68 5.15
CA TYR A 44 -0.48 -5.19 4.50
C TYR A 44 -0.76 -6.27 3.45
N GLN A 45 -1.81 -7.07 3.62
CA GLN A 45 -2.26 -7.99 2.57
C GLN A 45 -2.69 -7.25 1.30
N LEU A 46 -3.52 -6.22 1.44
CA LEU A 46 -3.94 -5.40 0.30
C LEU A 46 -2.77 -4.66 -0.33
N LEU A 47 -1.88 -4.08 0.48
CA LEU A 47 -0.68 -3.41 -0.02
C LEU A 47 0.21 -4.37 -0.83
N ASN A 48 0.36 -5.61 -0.37
CA ASN A 48 1.12 -6.63 -1.09
C ASN A 48 0.50 -6.97 -2.45
N ALA A 49 -0.83 -7.06 -2.54
CA ALA A 49 -1.52 -7.26 -3.80
C ALA A 49 -1.35 -6.06 -4.75
N LEU A 50 -1.52 -4.84 -4.24
CA LEU A 50 -1.35 -3.60 -5.02
C LEU A 50 0.06 -3.43 -5.55
N MET A 51 1.08 -3.94 -4.84
CA MET A 51 2.43 -3.91 -5.38
C MET A 51 2.55 -4.64 -6.70
N ASP A 52 1.77 -5.67 -7.00
CA ASP A 52 1.85 -6.42 -8.25
C ASP A 52 0.77 -5.98 -9.27
N ASP A 53 -0.08 -5.02 -8.92
CA ASP A 53 -1.19 -4.53 -9.75
C ASP A 53 -0.74 -3.42 -10.73
N PRO A 54 -0.97 -3.56 -12.06
CA PRO A 54 -0.64 -2.51 -13.03
C PRO A 54 -1.42 -1.21 -12.81
N ARG A 55 -2.64 -1.25 -12.26
CA ARG A 55 -3.45 -0.06 -11.94
C ARG A 55 -2.81 0.76 -10.82
N ALA A 56 -2.24 0.07 -9.83
CA ALA A 56 -1.49 0.73 -8.75
C ALA A 56 -0.22 1.40 -9.28
N LEU A 57 0.48 0.75 -10.21
CA LEU A 57 1.66 1.32 -10.86
C LEU A 57 1.31 2.55 -11.69
N ALA A 58 0.18 2.54 -12.41
CA ALA A 58 -0.32 3.70 -13.14
C ALA A 58 -0.73 4.85 -12.21
N HIS A 59 -1.32 4.55 -11.05
CA HIS A 59 -1.79 5.57 -10.10
C HIS A 59 -0.67 6.21 -9.28
N ALA A 60 0.26 5.41 -8.72
CA ALA A 60 1.32 5.90 -7.83
C ALA A 60 2.69 5.24 -8.13
N PRO A 61 3.29 5.50 -9.31
CA PRO A 61 4.46 4.78 -9.78
C PRO A 61 5.66 4.89 -8.82
N GLY A 62 5.89 6.07 -8.22
CA GLY A 62 6.99 6.27 -7.28
C GLY A 62 6.84 5.44 -6.00
N THR A 63 5.64 5.42 -5.42
CA THR A 63 5.34 4.64 -4.21
C THR A 63 5.44 3.15 -4.49
N VAL A 64 4.81 2.67 -5.56
CA VAL A 64 4.80 1.24 -5.90
C VAL A 64 6.21 0.72 -6.20
N ASN A 65 7.00 1.43 -7.01
CA ASN A 65 8.36 1.00 -7.33
C ASN A 65 9.28 1.00 -6.10
N ARG A 66 9.15 1.98 -5.20
CA ARG A 66 9.90 1.99 -3.94
C ARG A 66 9.58 0.77 -3.08
N LEU A 67 8.29 0.45 -2.93
CA LEU A 67 7.86 -0.71 -2.15
C LEU A 67 8.31 -2.04 -2.77
N ARG A 68 8.22 -2.19 -4.10
CA ARG A 68 8.75 -3.36 -4.82
C ARG A 68 10.24 -3.57 -4.53
N ARG A 69 11.06 -2.52 -4.63
CA ARG A 69 12.50 -2.58 -4.33
C ARG A 69 12.77 -3.00 -2.88
N ILE A 70 12.00 -2.47 -1.92
CA ILE A 70 12.13 -2.87 -0.51
C ILE A 70 11.80 -4.37 -0.34
N ARG A 71 10.73 -4.86 -0.98
CA ARG A 71 10.33 -6.27 -0.95
C ARG A 71 11.41 -7.17 -1.55
N GLU A 72 11.98 -6.79 -2.69
CA GLU A 72 13.08 -7.51 -3.35
C GLU A 72 14.33 -7.56 -2.45
N ALA A 73 14.72 -6.43 -1.86
CA ALA A 73 15.85 -6.37 -0.93
C ALA A 73 15.63 -7.21 0.33
N GLN A 74 14.39 -7.35 0.81
CA GLN A 74 14.07 -8.24 1.91
C GLN A 74 14.14 -9.72 1.51
N ARG A 75 13.71 -10.07 0.29
CA ARG A 75 13.79 -11.43 -0.24
C ARG A 75 15.24 -11.87 -0.47
N ALA A 76 16.10 -10.98 -0.96
CA ALA A 76 17.52 -11.27 -1.19
C ALA A 76 18.33 -11.48 0.10
N ARG A 77 17.80 -11.08 1.26
CA ARG A 77 18.43 -11.29 2.58
C ARG A 77 18.00 -12.60 3.26
N ARG A 78 17.04 -13.33 2.68
CA ARG A 78 16.59 -14.63 3.16
C ARG A 78 17.32 -15.73 2.41
#